data_AF-A0A0R1GUX4-F1
#
_entry.id   AF-A0A0R1GUX4-F1
#
_cell.length_a   1.000
_cell.length_b   1.000
_cell.length_c   1.000
_cell.angle_alpha   90.00
_cell.angle_beta   90.00
_cell.angle_gamma   90.00
#
_symmetry.space_group_name_H-M   'P 1'
#
loop_
_entity.id
_entity.type
_entity.pdbx_description
1 polymer ?
#
loop_
_entity_poly.entity_id
_entity_poly.type
_entity_poly.pdbx_seq_one_letter_code
_entity_poly.pdbx_strand_id
1 'polypeptide(L)'
;MVAQLQKQDYTQWQSLSISYCQITKLLVGIINARADILRDARIQAGLSQQQVAEKLNISRQSISKWENNLSYPDVERIGQLCELYSLSAAELLGIAPDEAGLNFDDNRNTDDIQPRNIVLLIISVIIPFLGFILALKYLASAFRWERTSKVNLLIYWSVLVINLFLSIILIADILTILTSIRTHIQ
;
A
#
# COMPACT_ATOMS: atom_id res chain seq x y z
N MET A 1 -7.82 -35.06 -29.51
CA MET A 1 -7.26 -34.71 -28.18
C MET A 1 -6.59 -33.33 -28.19
N VAL A 2 -5.68 -33.02 -29.12
CA VAL A 2 -4.97 -31.72 -29.19
C VAL A 2 -5.89 -30.51 -29.40
N ALA A 3 -6.95 -30.63 -30.21
CA ALA A 3 -7.91 -29.54 -30.47
C ALA A 3 -8.82 -29.19 -29.27
N GLN A 4 -9.00 -30.10 -28.30
CA GLN A 4 -9.79 -29.83 -27.09
C GLN A 4 -8.96 -29.10 -26.02
N LEU A 5 -7.64 -29.32 -25.98
CA LEU A 5 -6.72 -28.63 -25.08
C LEU A 5 -6.60 -27.12 -25.42
N GLN A 6 -6.48 -26.78 -26.71
CA GLN A 6 -6.41 -25.35 -27.12
C GLN A 6 -7.69 -24.57 -26.86
N LYS A 7 -8.86 -25.22 -26.96
CA LYS A 7 -10.16 -24.57 -26.75
C LYS A 7 -10.39 -24.25 -25.27
N GLN A 8 -9.91 -25.14 -24.39
CA GLN A 8 -10.02 -25.02 -22.94
C GLN A 8 -9.10 -23.93 -22.38
N ASP A 9 -7.86 -23.84 -22.87
CA ASP A 9 -6.95 -22.73 -22.57
C ASP A 9 -7.53 -21.39 -23.03
N TYR A 10 -8.03 -21.28 -24.27
CA TYR A 10 -8.58 -20.04 -24.82
C TYR A 10 -9.76 -19.47 -24.01
N THR A 11 -10.68 -20.33 -23.56
CA THR A 11 -11.79 -19.93 -22.67
C THR A 11 -11.30 -19.45 -21.30
N GLN A 12 -10.21 -20.02 -20.79
CA GLN A 12 -9.60 -19.59 -19.54
C GLN A 12 -9.02 -18.18 -19.68
N TRP A 13 -8.29 -17.89 -20.77
CA TRP A 13 -7.75 -16.55 -21.08
C TRP A 13 -8.83 -15.49 -21.31
N GLN A 14 -9.96 -15.84 -21.93
CA GLN A 14 -11.11 -14.93 -22.10
C GLN A 14 -11.81 -14.57 -20.77
N SER A 15 -11.94 -15.53 -19.85
CA SER A 15 -12.56 -15.27 -18.54
C SER A 15 -11.70 -14.37 -17.64
N LEU A 16 -10.38 -14.52 -17.73
CA LEU A 16 -9.40 -13.67 -17.04
C LEU A 16 -9.44 -12.24 -17.58
N SER A 17 -9.45 -12.04 -18.91
CA SER A 17 -9.46 -10.68 -19.49
C SER A 17 -10.75 -9.89 -19.20
N ILE A 18 -11.92 -10.56 -19.18
CA ILE A 18 -13.19 -9.94 -18.78
C ILE A 18 -13.17 -9.55 -17.29
N SER A 19 -12.63 -10.42 -16.42
CA SER A 19 -12.50 -10.14 -14.98
C SER A 19 -11.54 -8.98 -14.71
N TYR A 20 -10.39 -8.93 -15.39
CA TYR A 20 -9.45 -7.80 -15.30
C TYR A 20 -10.08 -6.48 -15.80
N CYS A 21 -10.91 -6.51 -16.85
CA CYS A 21 -11.64 -5.33 -17.35
C CYS A 21 -12.69 -4.82 -16.34
N GLN A 22 -13.35 -5.72 -15.61
CA GLN A 22 -14.30 -5.34 -14.55
C GLN A 22 -13.59 -4.75 -13.34
N ILE A 23 -12.46 -5.34 -12.93
CA ILE A 23 -11.64 -4.83 -11.81
C ILE A 23 -11.04 -3.46 -12.16
N THR A 24 -10.54 -3.25 -13.39
CA THR A 24 -10.01 -1.94 -13.78
C THR A 24 -11.09 -0.87 -13.85
N LYS A 25 -12.30 -1.19 -14.35
CA LYS A 25 -13.45 -0.26 -14.30
C LYS A 25 -13.86 0.10 -12.87
N LEU A 26 -13.86 -0.88 -11.95
CA LEU A 26 -14.17 -0.65 -10.54
C LEU A 26 -13.11 0.24 -9.87
N LEU A 27 -11.83 -0.05 -10.08
CA LEU A 27 -10.73 0.75 -9.53
C LEU A 27 -10.72 2.18 -10.09
N VAL A 28 -10.93 2.35 -11.40
CA VAL A 28 -11.04 3.67 -12.04
C VAL A 28 -12.26 4.44 -11.52
N GLY A 29 -13.39 3.75 -11.27
CA GLY A 29 -14.57 4.35 -10.66
C GLY A 29 -14.33 4.88 -9.24
N ILE A 30 -13.65 4.09 -8.40
CA ILE A 30 -13.29 4.50 -7.03
C ILE A 30 -12.32 5.69 -7.03
N ILE A 31 -11.37 5.70 -7.96
CA ILE A 31 -10.44 6.81 -8.15
C ILE A 31 -11.21 8.08 -8.56
N ASN A 32 -12.03 7.98 -9.61
CA ASN A 32 -12.77 9.11 -10.14
C ASN A 32 -13.74 9.73 -9.15
N ALA A 33 -14.40 8.89 -8.34
CA ALA A 33 -15.31 9.35 -7.30
C ALA A 33 -14.66 10.35 -6.32
N ARG A 34 -13.37 10.18 -6.01
CA ARG A 34 -12.65 11.10 -5.10
C ARG A 34 -12.37 12.47 -5.72
N ALA A 35 -12.03 12.50 -7.01
CA ALA A 35 -11.85 13.77 -7.71
C ALA A 35 -13.17 14.52 -7.92
N ASP A 36 -14.26 13.78 -8.12
CA ASP A 36 -15.59 14.37 -8.23
C ASP A 36 -16.03 14.99 -6.89
N ILE A 37 -15.80 14.31 -5.77
CA ILE A 37 -16.02 14.88 -4.42
C ILE A 37 -15.24 16.19 -4.23
N LEU A 38 -13.96 16.23 -4.63
CA LEU A 38 -13.13 17.43 -4.51
C LEU A 38 -13.68 18.59 -5.36
N ARG A 39 -14.13 18.29 -6.57
CA ARG A 39 -14.74 19.27 -7.48
C ARG A 39 -16.07 19.78 -6.91
N ASP A 40 -16.89 18.89 -6.38
CA ASP A 40 -18.19 19.22 -5.83
C ASP A 40 -18.05 20.07 -4.56
N ALA A 41 -17.14 19.71 -3.65
CA ALA A 41 -16.80 20.51 -2.48
C ALA A 41 -16.36 21.93 -2.87
N ARG A 42 -15.53 22.07 -3.91
CA ARG A 42 -15.13 23.38 -4.43
C ARG A 42 -16.32 24.18 -4.96
N ILE A 43 -17.22 23.54 -5.71
CA ILE A 43 -18.40 24.20 -6.28
C ILE A 43 -19.35 24.64 -5.17
N GLN A 44 -19.56 23.81 -4.15
CA GLN A 44 -20.38 24.14 -2.97
C GLN A 44 -19.80 25.30 -2.17
N ALA A 45 -18.47 25.38 -2.07
CA ALA A 45 -17.78 26.53 -1.48
C ALA A 45 -17.81 27.80 -2.35
N GLY A 46 -18.34 27.73 -3.58
CA GLY A 46 -18.44 28.86 -4.51
C GLY A 46 -17.09 29.34 -5.05
N LEU A 47 -16.05 28.49 -5.03
CA LEU A 47 -14.69 28.87 -5.40
C LEU A 47 -14.32 28.41 -6.81
N SER A 48 -13.57 29.23 -7.53
CA SER A 48 -12.88 28.80 -8.75
C SER A 48 -11.59 28.05 -8.42
N GLN A 49 -11.13 27.21 -9.35
CA GLN A 49 -9.85 26.50 -9.20
C GLN A 49 -8.66 27.46 -8.95
N GLN A 50 -8.73 28.67 -9.51
CA GLN A 50 -7.70 29.71 -9.31
C GLN A 50 -7.72 30.24 -7.87
N GLN A 51 -8.90 30.53 -7.32
CA GLN A 51 -9.05 31.00 -5.94
C GLN A 51 -8.63 29.95 -4.91
N VAL A 52 -8.94 28.68 -5.17
CA VAL A 52 -8.46 27.57 -4.33
C VAL A 52 -6.93 27.49 -4.38
N ALA A 53 -6.35 27.54 -5.58
CA ALA A 53 -4.90 27.51 -5.77
C ALA A 53 -4.19 28.67 -5.04
N GLU A 54 -4.75 29.88 -5.08
CA GLU A 54 -4.26 31.04 -4.34
C GLU A 54 -4.34 30.84 -2.83
N LYS A 55 -5.46 30.32 -2.32
CA LYS A 55 -5.64 30.06 -0.89
C LYS A 55 -4.71 28.97 -0.35
N LEU A 56 -4.42 27.94 -1.15
CA LEU A 56 -3.45 26.89 -0.80
C LEU A 56 -2.00 27.26 -1.18
N ASN A 57 -1.75 28.41 -1.80
CA ASN A 57 -0.44 28.82 -2.29
C ASN A 57 0.23 27.76 -3.20
N ILE A 58 -0.55 27.23 -4.15
CA ILE A 58 -0.08 26.26 -5.15
C ILE A 58 -0.50 26.68 -6.55
N SER A 59 -0.03 25.96 -7.57
CA SER A 59 -0.43 26.24 -8.95
C SER A 59 -1.88 25.81 -9.20
N ARG A 60 -2.62 26.58 -10.02
CA ARG A 60 -3.94 26.16 -10.54
C ARG A 60 -3.89 24.80 -11.25
N GLN A 61 -2.76 24.49 -11.89
CA GLN A 61 -2.56 23.21 -12.56
C GLN A 61 -2.62 22.04 -11.56
N SER A 62 -2.16 22.23 -10.32
CA SER A 62 -2.25 21.21 -9.26
C SER A 62 -3.72 20.89 -8.93
N ILE A 63 -4.55 21.90 -8.72
CA ILE A 63 -6.00 21.74 -8.50
C ILE A 63 -6.66 21.03 -9.68
N SER A 64 -6.36 21.47 -10.90
CA SER A 64 -6.90 20.83 -12.11
C SER A 64 -6.49 19.36 -12.23
N LYS A 65 -5.24 19.01 -11.88
CA LYS A 65 -4.79 17.63 -11.89
C LYS A 65 -5.51 16.79 -10.83
N TRP A 66 -5.75 17.31 -9.64
CA TRP A 66 -6.49 16.62 -8.58
C TRP A 66 -7.94 16.36 -8.98
N GLU A 67 -8.63 17.36 -9.52
CA GLU A 67 -10.03 17.22 -9.98
C GLU A 67 -10.17 16.34 -11.25
N ASN A 68 -9.07 16.00 -11.91
CA ASN A 68 -9.06 15.14 -13.11
C ASN A 68 -8.35 13.79 -12.88
N ASN A 69 -8.09 13.40 -11.63
CA ASN A 69 -7.43 12.14 -11.27
C ASN A 69 -6.01 11.96 -11.85
N LEU A 70 -5.35 13.07 -12.23
CA LEU A 70 -4.00 13.05 -12.79
C LEU A 70 -2.92 13.08 -11.70
N SER A 71 -3.27 13.52 -10.49
CA SER A 71 -2.42 13.45 -9.30
C SER A 71 -3.29 13.50 -8.04
N TYR A 72 -2.70 13.29 -6.87
CA TYR A 72 -3.38 13.39 -5.58
C TYR A 72 -2.78 14.52 -4.73
N PRO A 73 -3.59 15.19 -3.89
CA PRO A 73 -3.06 16.09 -2.87
C PRO A 73 -2.28 15.29 -1.83
N ASP A 74 -1.20 15.88 -1.31
CA ASP A 74 -0.47 15.32 -0.17
C ASP A 74 -1.28 15.49 1.14
N VAL A 75 -0.77 14.92 2.24
CA VAL A 75 -1.46 14.93 3.54
C VAL A 75 -1.66 16.36 4.07
N GLU A 76 -0.70 17.25 3.86
CA GLU A 76 -0.80 18.65 4.28
C GLU A 76 -1.90 19.38 3.50
N ARG A 77 -1.95 19.18 2.18
CA ARG A 77 -2.98 19.75 1.31
C ARG A 77 -4.35 19.20 1.59
N ILE A 78 -4.47 17.92 1.97
CA ILE A 78 -5.74 17.34 2.42
C ILE A 78 -6.26 18.09 3.64
N GLY A 79 -5.42 18.35 4.65
CA GLY A 79 -5.81 19.13 5.83
C GLY A 79 -6.30 20.54 5.46
N GLN A 80 -5.54 21.24 4.61
CA GLN A 80 -5.92 22.57 4.13
C GLN A 80 -7.23 22.58 3.32
N LEU A 81 -7.50 21.54 2.53
CA LEU A 81 -8.76 21.41 1.79
C LEU A 81 -9.94 21.10 2.72
N CYS A 82 -9.72 20.31 3.77
CA CYS A 82 -10.72 20.04 4.79
C CYS A 82 -11.15 21.33 5.50
N GLU A 83 -10.19 22.15 5.92
CA GLU A 83 -10.47 23.48 6.49
C GLU A 83 -11.17 24.40 5.50
N LEU A 84 -10.70 24.43 4.24
CA LEU A 84 -11.23 25.32 3.21
C LEU A 84 -12.68 25.00 2.83
N TYR A 85 -13.04 23.72 2.79
CA TYR A 85 -14.38 23.27 2.42
C TYR A 85 -15.27 22.92 3.61
N SER A 86 -14.76 23.03 4.83
CA SER A 86 -15.46 22.63 6.06
C SER A 86 -15.97 21.18 6.00
N LEU A 87 -15.13 20.29 5.47
CA LEU A 87 -15.38 18.84 5.36
C LEU A 87 -14.36 18.07 6.19
N SER A 88 -14.74 16.91 6.69
CA SER A 88 -13.79 15.95 7.26
C SER A 88 -12.95 15.28 6.17
N ALA A 89 -11.77 14.78 6.55
CA ALA A 89 -10.92 14.03 5.62
C ALA A 89 -11.62 12.77 5.07
N ALA A 90 -12.49 12.14 5.87
CA ALA A 90 -13.28 10.99 5.45
C ALA A 90 -14.28 11.37 4.34
N GLU A 91 -15.00 12.48 4.51
CA GLU A 91 -15.94 13.00 3.52
C GLU A 91 -15.21 13.38 2.23
N LEU A 92 -14.09 14.09 2.32
CA LEU A 92 -13.29 14.50 1.16
C LEU A 92 -12.74 13.29 0.37
N LEU A 93 -12.49 12.17 1.04
CA LEU A 93 -11.95 10.94 0.44
C LEU A 93 -13.04 9.91 0.06
N GLY A 94 -14.32 10.23 0.29
CA GLY A 94 -15.46 9.37 -0.04
C GLY A 94 -15.56 8.13 0.85
N ILE A 95 -15.08 8.21 2.08
CA ILE A 95 -15.24 7.15 3.09
C ILE A 95 -16.58 7.39 3.78
N ALA A 96 -17.54 6.48 3.59
CA ALA A 96 -18.91 6.63 4.09
C ALA A 96 -18.94 6.80 5.63
N PRO A 97 -19.79 7.69 6.18
CA PRO A 97 -19.80 8.01 7.60
C PRO A 97 -20.66 7.08 8.47
N ASP A 98 -21.25 6.00 7.93
CA ASP A 98 -22.18 5.14 8.67
C ASP A 98 -21.53 4.24 9.74
N GLU A 99 -20.19 4.25 9.84
CA GLU A 99 -19.42 3.58 10.91
C GLU A 99 -18.64 4.60 11.79
N ALA A 100 -18.66 5.89 11.44
CA ALA A 100 -17.70 6.88 11.93
C ALA A 100 -18.37 7.98 12.78
N GLY A 101 -18.76 7.63 14.01
CA GLY A 101 -19.02 8.59 15.08
C GLY A 101 -17.73 9.23 15.62
N LEU A 102 -16.86 9.75 14.75
CA LEU A 102 -15.58 10.34 15.13
C LEU A 102 -15.64 11.86 14.95
N ASN A 103 -15.91 12.56 16.05
CA ASN A 103 -15.53 13.96 16.22
C ASN A 103 -14.00 14.02 16.15
N PHE A 104 -13.46 14.70 15.15
CA PHE A 104 -12.05 15.03 15.08
C PHE A 104 -11.76 16.18 16.03
N ASP A 105 -11.67 15.88 17.33
CA ASP A 105 -11.00 16.76 18.28
C ASP A 105 -9.49 16.56 18.12
N ASP A 106 -8.84 17.64 17.68
CA ASP A 106 -7.41 17.77 17.46
C ASP A 106 -6.64 17.64 18.78
N ASN A 107 -6.13 16.44 19.06
CA ASN A 107 -5.08 16.23 20.05
C ASN A 107 -4.06 15.23 19.49
N ARG A 108 -2.94 15.77 19.01
CA ARG A 108 -1.76 14.99 18.60
C ARG A 108 -1.25 14.20 19.80
N ASN A 109 -1.67 12.94 19.91
CA ASN A 109 -1.10 11.97 20.82
C ASN A 109 -0.46 10.82 20.03
N THR A 110 0.66 10.34 20.55
CA THR A 110 1.65 9.43 19.96
C THR A 110 1.14 8.00 19.72
N ASP A 111 0.04 7.84 18.98
CA ASP A 111 -0.58 6.53 18.71
C ASP A 111 -0.82 6.23 17.22
N ASP A 112 -0.52 7.14 16.27
CA ASP A 112 -0.65 6.89 14.82
C ASP A 112 0.49 6.05 14.25
N ILE A 113 0.70 4.87 14.83
CA ILE A 113 1.39 3.80 14.11
C ILE A 113 0.36 3.22 13.14
N GLN A 114 0.30 3.79 11.93
CA GLN A 114 -0.57 3.29 10.85
C GLN A 114 -0.48 1.76 10.80
N PRO A 115 -1.60 1.01 10.79
CA PRO A 115 -1.59 -0.45 10.94
C PRO A 115 -0.75 -1.14 9.85
N ARG A 116 -0.58 -0.47 8.69
CA ARG A 116 0.34 -0.87 7.62
C ARG A 116 1.79 -1.01 8.13
N ASN A 117 2.27 -0.08 8.95
CA ASN A 117 3.63 -0.09 9.48
C ASN A 117 3.83 -1.20 10.52
N ILE A 118 2.79 -1.50 11.31
CA ILE A 118 2.80 -2.62 12.27
C ILE A 118 2.80 -3.96 11.54
N VAL A 119 1.95 -4.12 10.52
CA VAL A 119 1.88 -5.36 9.72
C VAL A 119 3.22 -5.64 9.03
N LEU A 120 3.85 -4.61 8.47
CA LEU A 120 5.18 -4.73 7.87
C LEU A 120 6.25 -5.14 8.90
N LEU A 121 6.18 -4.63 10.13
CA LEU A 121 7.07 -5.00 11.23
C LEU A 121 6.81 -6.42 11.76
N ILE A 122 5.57 -6.90 11.74
CA ILE A 122 5.25 -8.28 12.14
C ILE A 122 5.76 -9.27 11.09
N ILE A 123 5.52 -8.99 9.81
CA ILE A 123 5.99 -9.82 8.68
C ILE A 123 7.53 -9.91 8.67
N SER A 124 8.21 -8.81 9.00
CA SER A 124 9.67 -8.74 9.02
C SER A 124 10.31 -9.65 10.08
N VAL A 125 9.60 -9.96 11.17
CA VAL A 125 10.09 -10.83 12.25
C VAL A 125 9.67 -12.28 12.02
N ILE A 126 8.44 -12.51 11.53
CA ILE A 126 7.88 -13.87 11.41
C ILE A 126 8.51 -14.67 10.26
N ILE A 127 8.75 -14.05 9.10
CA ILE A 127 9.28 -14.76 7.92
C ILE A 127 10.70 -15.30 8.16
N PRO A 128 11.66 -14.53 8.70
CA PRO A 128 12.99 -15.05 9.02
C PRO A 128 12.96 -16.13 10.10
N PHE A 129 12.10 -15.97 11.12
CA PHE A 129 11.97 -16.95 12.20
C PHE A 129 11.42 -18.29 11.69
N LEU A 130 10.44 -18.26 10.78
CA LEU A 130 9.93 -19.46 10.12
C LEU A 130 11.00 -20.15 9.27
N GLY A 131 11.77 -19.38 8.49
CA GLY A 131 12.89 -19.90 7.71
C GLY A 131 13.97 -20.55 8.58
N PHE A 132 14.27 -19.95 9.72
CA PHE A 132 15.21 -20.48 10.70
C PHE A 132 14.71 -21.80 11.33
N ILE A 133 13.44 -21.88 11.70
CA ILE A 133 12.84 -23.13 12.22
C ILE A 133 12.89 -24.25 11.19
N LEU A 134 12.62 -23.95 9.91
CA LEU A 134 12.73 -24.92 8.82
C LEU A 134 14.18 -25.38 8.62
N ALA A 135 15.14 -24.46 8.71
CA ALA A 135 16.56 -24.78 8.65
C ALA A 135 17.01 -25.69 9.81
N LEU A 136 16.52 -25.46 11.03
CA LEU A 136 16.80 -26.30 12.20
C LEU A 136 16.19 -27.71 12.06
N LYS A 137 14.92 -27.81 11.63
CA LYS A 137 14.28 -29.09 11.33
C LYS A 137 15.07 -29.87 10.29
N TYR A 138 15.58 -29.17 9.28
CA TYR A 138 16.40 -29.77 8.24
C TYR A 138 17.75 -30.24 8.78
N LEU A 139 18.47 -29.42 9.55
CA LEU A 139 19.74 -29.80 10.18
C LEU A 139 19.59 -31.07 11.04
N ALA A 140 18.50 -31.14 11.81
CA ALA A 140 18.14 -32.32 12.60
C ALA A 140 17.75 -33.56 11.76
N SER A 141 17.31 -33.36 10.51
CA SER A 141 17.02 -34.45 9.56
C SER A 141 18.26 -34.90 8.79
N ALA A 142 19.15 -33.96 8.44
CA ALA A 142 20.43 -34.21 7.79
C ALA A 142 21.37 -35.01 8.70
N PHE A 143 21.32 -34.75 10.02
CA PHE A 143 22.06 -35.53 11.01
C PHE A 143 21.52 -36.96 11.19
N ARG A 144 20.24 -37.19 10.90
CA ARG A 144 19.58 -38.50 11.06
C ARG A 144 19.68 -39.41 9.82
N TRP A 145 20.15 -38.93 8.67
CA TRP A 145 20.03 -39.67 7.41
C TRP A 145 21.35 -39.76 6.63
N GLU A 146 21.94 -40.95 6.61
CA GLU A 146 23.23 -41.31 5.99
C GLU A 146 23.23 -41.27 4.44
N ARG A 147 22.16 -40.76 3.82
CA ARG A 147 21.95 -40.82 2.35
C ARG A 147 21.19 -39.61 1.81
N THR A 148 21.62 -38.40 2.14
CA THR A 148 21.15 -37.20 1.44
C THR A 148 21.94 -37.01 0.14
N SER A 149 21.22 -36.83 -0.97
CA SER A 149 21.84 -36.56 -2.27
C SER A 149 22.49 -35.18 -2.29
N LYS A 150 23.66 -35.06 -2.92
CA LYS A 150 24.42 -33.79 -3.03
C LYS A 150 23.59 -32.65 -3.62
N VAL A 151 22.62 -32.96 -4.48
CA VAL A 151 21.68 -31.98 -5.07
C VAL A 151 20.79 -31.33 -4.02
N ASN A 152 20.26 -32.11 -3.08
CA ASN A 152 19.45 -31.58 -1.99
C ASN A 152 20.27 -30.60 -1.15
N LEU A 153 21.51 -30.97 -0.80
CA LEU A 153 22.42 -30.12 -0.06
C LEU A 153 22.63 -28.75 -0.75
N LEU A 154 22.83 -28.75 -2.07
CA LEU A 154 22.98 -27.51 -2.85
C LEU A 154 21.72 -26.63 -2.82
N ILE A 155 20.54 -27.22 -2.93
CA ILE A 155 19.25 -26.50 -2.85
C ILE A 155 19.07 -25.87 -1.45
N TYR A 156 19.49 -26.55 -0.38
CA TYR A 156 19.37 -25.97 0.96
C TYR A 156 20.37 -24.84 1.23
N TRP A 157 21.61 -24.97 0.73
CA TRP A 157 22.57 -23.87 0.80
C TRP A 157 22.10 -22.65 0.02
N SER A 158 21.47 -22.83 -1.15
CA SER A 158 20.90 -21.70 -1.89
C SER A 158 19.75 -21.05 -1.13
N VAL A 159 18.84 -21.83 -0.53
CA VAL A 159 17.75 -21.31 0.31
C VAL A 159 18.29 -20.57 1.54
N LEU A 160 19.31 -21.10 2.20
CA LEU A 160 19.95 -20.46 3.36
C LEU A 160 20.60 -19.12 2.98
N VAL A 161 21.33 -19.08 1.88
CA VAL A 161 21.99 -17.87 1.39
C VAL A 161 20.96 -16.81 1.00
N ILE A 162 19.86 -17.21 0.34
CA ILE A 162 18.75 -16.31 0.02
C ILE A 162 18.10 -15.77 1.31
N ASN A 163 17.86 -16.63 2.30
CA ASN A 163 17.29 -16.20 3.58
C ASN A 163 18.20 -15.20 4.31
N LEU A 164 19.51 -15.45 4.35
CA LEU A 164 20.50 -14.55 4.93
C LEU A 164 20.52 -13.21 4.19
N PHE A 165 20.52 -13.22 2.87
CA PHE A 165 20.53 -12.02 2.05
C PHE A 165 19.29 -11.14 2.31
N LEU A 166 18.11 -11.75 2.37
CA LEU A 166 16.87 -11.06 2.70
C LEU A 166 16.90 -10.46 4.12
N SER A 167 17.50 -11.16 5.09
CA SER A 167 17.64 -10.64 6.45
C SER A 167 18.54 -9.40 6.53
N ILE A 168 19.58 -9.33 5.70
CA ILE A 168 20.49 -8.18 5.64
C ILE A 168 19.78 -6.95 5.07
N ILE A 169 19.02 -7.12 3.98
CA ILE A 169 18.22 -6.03 3.39
C ILE A 169 17.24 -5.48 4.43
N LEU A 170 16.56 -6.36 5.15
CA LEU A 170 15.62 -5.98 6.19
C LEU A 170 16.27 -5.12 7.30
N ILE A 171 17.44 -5.52 7.76
CA ILE A 171 18.19 -4.77 8.78
C ILE A 171 18.56 -3.37 8.24
N ALA A 172 18.96 -3.26 6.99
CA ALA A 172 19.29 -1.97 6.37
C ALA A 172 18.07 -1.04 6.27
N ASP A 173 16.89 -1.58 5.93
CA ASP A 173 15.65 -0.81 5.88
C ASP A 173 15.23 -0.32 7.27
N ILE A 174 15.31 -1.19 8.30
CA ILE A 174 15.05 -0.81 9.69
C ILE A 174 16.00 0.30 10.14
N LEU A 175 17.30 0.17 9.85
CA LEU A 175 18.29 1.21 10.19
C LEU A 175 17.97 2.54 9.51
N THR A 176 17.53 2.51 8.25
CA THR A 176 17.13 3.70 7.48
C THR A 176 15.91 4.37 8.08
N ILE A 177 14.93 3.59 8.56
CA ILE A 177 13.76 4.12 9.27
C ILE A 177 14.19 4.75 10.60
N LEU A 178 15.07 4.09 11.37
CA LEU A 178 15.57 4.60 12.64
C LEU A 178 16.35 5.91 12.48
N THR A 179 17.17 6.05 11.44
CA THR A 179 17.87 7.30 11.15
C THR A 179 16.90 8.40 10.73
N SER A 180 15.87 8.08 9.94
CA SER A 180 14.81 9.03 9.55
C SER A 180 14.01 9.54 10.76
N ILE A 181 13.63 8.67 11.69
CA ILE A 181 12.95 9.07 12.93
C ILE A 181 13.87 9.97 13.78
N ARG A 182 15.16 9.61 13.90
CA ARG A 182 16.14 10.42 14.64
C ARG A 182 16.26 11.84 14.06
N THR A 183 16.23 11.99 12.74
CA THR A 183 16.32 13.32 12.10
C THR A 183 15.08 14.19 12.29
N HIS A 184 13.91 13.62 12.59
CA HIS A 184 12.68 14.38 12.84
C HIS A 184 12.52 14.84 14.30
N ILE A 185 13.29 14.27 15.24
CA ILE A 185 13.22 14.57 16.67
C ILE A 185 14.21 15.69 17.07
N GLN A 186 15.18 16.04 16.22
CA GLN A 186 16.13 17.14 16.42
C GLN A 186 15.71 18.38 15.63
#